data_AF-A0AA40WG59-F1
#
_entry.id   AF-A0AA40WG59-F1
#
_cell.length_a   1.000
_cell.length_b   1.000
_cell.length_c   1.000
_cell.angle_alpha   90.00
_cell.angle_beta   90.00
_cell.angle_gamma   90.00
#
_symmetry.space_group_name_H-M   'P 1'
#
loop_
_entity.id
_entity.type
_entity.pdbx_description
1 polymer ?
#
loop_
_entity_poly.entity_id
_entity_poly.type
_entity_poly.pdbx_seq_one_letter_code
_entity_poly.pdbx_strand_id
1 'polypeptide(L)'
;LLNGGIFEQAGVNFSHVHGDAMPASTTAHRPELAGRSFEAMGVSLVVHPHNPYIPTSHANVRFFIAEKPGADPVWWFGGGFDLTPYYGFEEDAVHWHRTARDLCQPFGDDVYPRYKKWRDHYFFLKHRHELRGVGRLFFCDFHPPV
;
A
#
# COMPACT_ATOMS: atom_id res chain seq x y z
N LEU A 1 -7.06 17.90 5.79
CA LEU A 1 -8.20 18.28 6.65
C LEU A 1 -7.79 18.11 8.11
N LEU A 2 -8.16 19.07 8.96
CA LEU A 2 -8.00 19.03 10.41
C LEU A 2 -9.30 19.56 11.04
N ASN A 3 -9.69 19.05 12.20
CA ASN A 3 -10.84 19.47 13.00
C ASN A 3 -12.18 19.53 12.21
N GLY A 4 -12.47 18.51 11.40
CA GLY A 4 -13.73 18.38 10.69
C GLY A 4 -14.79 17.67 11.52
N GLY A 5 -16.09 17.91 11.26
CA GLY A 5 -17.19 17.36 12.08
C GLY A 5 -17.37 15.83 12.11
N ILE A 6 -16.52 15.07 11.40
CA ILE A 6 -16.45 13.59 11.42
C ILE A 6 -14.99 13.14 11.48
N PHE A 7 -14.12 13.75 10.68
CA PHE A 7 -12.69 13.46 10.61
C PHE A 7 -11.87 14.48 11.40
N GLU A 8 -11.20 14.01 12.45
CA GLU A 8 -10.24 14.78 13.24
C GLU A 8 -9.06 15.23 12.37
N GLN A 9 -8.48 14.27 11.64
CA GLN A 9 -7.38 14.51 10.73
C GLN A 9 -7.51 13.59 9.51
N ALA A 10 -7.42 14.17 8.32
CA ALA A 10 -7.34 13.40 7.08
C ALA A 10 -6.29 14.03 6.15
N GLY A 11 -5.28 13.22 5.79
CA GLY A 11 -4.29 13.54 4.77
C GLY A 11 -4.56 12.70 3.52
N VAL A 12 -4.54 13.36 2.35
CA VAL A 12 -4.56 12.70 1.03
C VAL A 12 -3.46 13.38 0.22
N ASN A 13 -2.34 12.68 0.07
CA ASN A 13 -1.12 13.22 -0.50
C ASN A 13 -0.90 12.58 -1.88
N PHE A 14 -0.66 13.41 -2.89
CA PHE A 14 -0.08 12.99 -4.16
C PHE A 14 1.39 13.40 -4.19
N SER A 15 2.24 12.57 -4.79
CA SER A 15 3.62 12.89 -5.09
C SER A 15 4.03 12.28 -6.42
N HIS A 16 4.80 13.03 -7.20
CA HIS A 16 5.56 12.55 -8.35
C HIS A 16 6.99 13.09 -8.18
N VAL A 17 7.96 12.18 -8.16
CA VAL A 17 9.38 12.47 -7.91
C VAL A 17 10.19 11.76 -8.98
N HIS A 18 11.17 12.45 -9.56
CA HIS A 18 12.03 11.91 -10.60
C HIS A 18 13.50 12.31 -10.35
N GLY A 19 14.45 11.62 -10.98
CA GLY A 19 15.86 11.98 -10.90
C GLY A 19 16.76 11.13 -11.81
N ASP A 20 17.91 11.70 -12.19
CA ASP A 20 18.82 11.12 -13.17
C ASP A 20 19.59 9.88 -12.65
N ALA A 21 19.62 9.70 -11.32
CA ALA A 21 20.27 8.56 -10.67
C ALA A 21 19.56 8.16 -9.37
N MET A 22 19.39 6.85 -9.17
CA MET A 22 18.87 6.28 -7.92
C MET A 22 19.81 6.54 -6.72
N PRO A 23 19.27 6.84 -5.52
CA PRO A 23 20.07 6.95 -4.30
C PRO A 23 20.83 5.66 -3.96
N ALA A 24 22.07 5.81 -3.47
CA ALA A 24 22.97 4.70 -3.15
C ALA A 24 22.39 3.70 -2.11
N SER A 25 21.51 4.18 -1.22
CA SER A 25 20.79 3.35 -0.25
C SER A 25 19.79 2.38 -0.90
N THR A 26 19.31 2.66 -2.11
CA THR A 26 18.39 1.79 -2.85
C THR A 26 19.14 0.83 -3.76
N THR A 27 20.19 1.30 -4.45
CA THR A 27 21.02 0.43 -5.32
C THR A 27 21.77 -0.65 -4.54
N ALA A 28 22.04 -0.44 -3.25
CA ALA A 28 22.58 -1.45 -2.34
C ALA A 28 21.69 -2.70 -2.16
N HIS A 29 20.37 -2.56 -2.40
CA HIS A 29 19.41 -3.67 -2.34
C HIS A 29 18.91 -4.12 -3.72
N ARG A 30 19.14 -3.31 -4.76
CA ARG A 30 18.75 -3.56 -6.15
C ARG A 30 19.84 -3.07 -7.13
N PRO A 31 20.93 -3.84 -7.33
CA PRO A 31 22.05 -3.47 -8.18
C PRO A 31 21.67 -3.17 -9.64
N GLU A 32 20.59 -3.79 -10.13
CA GLU A 32 20.02 -3.60 -11.46
C GLU A 32 19.48 -2.18 -11.72
N LEU A 33 19.32 -1.38 -10.66
CA LEU A 33 18.92 0.02 -10.69
C LEU A 33 20.12 1.00 -10.69
N ALA A 34 21.36 0.50 -10.62
CA ALA A 34 22.55 1.35 -10.60
C ALA A 34 22.80 2.04 -11.95
N GLY A 35 22.90 3.37 -11.91
CA GLY A 35 23.04 4.19 -13.12
C GLY A 35 21.80 4.14 -14.02
N ARG A 36 20.61 3.98 -13.43
CA ARG A 36 19.32 4.26 -14.05
C ARG A 36 18.78 5.60 -13.56
N SER A 37 18.15 6.33 -14.48
CA SER A 37 17.19 7.39 -14.13
C SER A 37 15.93 6.76 -13.55
N PHE A 38 15.14 7.50 -12.77
CA PHE A 38 13.92 6.97 -12.16
C PHE A 38 12.78 7.97 -12.10
N GLU A 39 11.56 7.43 -12.07
CA GLU A 39 10.35 8.11 -11.62
C GLU A 39 9.61 7.28 -10.58
N ALA A 40 9.08 7.94 -9.56
CA ALA A 40 8.22 7.39 -8.53
C ALA A 40 7.01 8.29 -8.35
N MET A 41 5.80 7.75 -8.57
CA MET A 41 4.55 8.49 -8.42
C MET A 41 3.54 7.71 -7.58
N GLY A 42 2.63 8.41 -6.90
CA GLY A 42 1.57 7.74 -6.16
C GLY A 42 0.68 8.65 -5.33
N VAL A 43 -0.40 8.05 -4.84
CA VAL A 43 -1.32 8.62 -3.85
C VAL A 43 -1.18 7.84 -2.55
N SER A 44 -1.12 8.55 -1.42
CA SER A 44 -1.13 7.98 -0.08
C SER A 44 -2.09 8.75 0.81
N LEU A 45 -2.95 8.06 1.55
CA LEU A 45 -3.93 8.68 2.44
C LEU A 45 -3.99 7.98 3.81
N VAL A 46 -4.25 8.78 4.83
CA VAL A 46 -4.59 8.33 6.19
C VAL A 46 -5.73 9.18 6.71
N VAL A 47 -6.75 8.53 7.28
CA VAL A 47 -7.97 9.17 7.79
C VAL A 47 -8.22 8.72 9.23
N HIS A 48 -8.29 9.68 10.13
CA HIS A 48 -8.59 9.54 11.56
C HIS A 48 -9.96 10.17 11.88
N PRO A 49 -10.99 9.36 12.18
CA PRO A 49 -12.29 9.85 12.65
C PRO A 49 -12.25 10.31 14.11
N HIS A 50 -13.09 11.28 14.50
CA HIS A 50 -13.28 11.66 15.91
C HIS A 50 -14.04 10.59 16.72
N ASN A 51 -14.94 9.83 16.08
CA ASN A 51 -15.75 8.82 16.74
C ASN A 51 -14.99 7.47 16.75
N PRO A 52 -14.67 6.87 17.91
CA PRO A 52 -13.89 5.62 17.98
C PRO A 52 -14.61 4.39 17.44
N TYR A 53 -15.93 4.47 17.20
CA TYR A 53 -16.68 3.44 16.47
C TYR A 53 -16.51 3.54 14.94
N ILE A 54 -15.90 4.60 14.43
CA ILE A 54 -15.49 4.70 13.02
C ILE A 54 -13.99 4.36 12.94
N PRO A 55 -13.58 3.31 12.21
CA PRO A 55 -12.18 2.91 12.14
C PRO A 55 -11.24 3.94 11.48
N THR A 56 -10.01 4.04 11.96
CA THR A 56 -8.92 4.66 11.19
C THR A 56 -8.66 3.83 9.94
N SER A 57 -8.40 4.49 8.80
CA SER A 57 -8.07 3.81 7.55
C SER A 57 -6.88 4.46 6.84
N HIS A 58 -6.16 3.63 6.06
CA HIS A 58 -5.05 4.04 5.22
C HIS A 58 -5.17 3.36 3.85
N ALA A 59 -4.72 4.04 2.81
CA ALA A 59 -4.54 3.47 1.47
C ALA A 59 -3.35 4.10 0.75
N ASN A 60 -2.65 3.30 -0.04
CA ASN A 60 -1.60 3.75 -0.95
C ASN A 60 -1.71 3.02 -2.29
N VAL A 61 -1.51 3.75 -3.39
CA VAL A 61 -1.21 3.20 -4.71
C VAL A 61 -0.02 3.98 -5.25
N ARG A 62 1.02 3.28 -5.70
CA ARG A 62 2.25 3.85 -6.23
C ARG A 62 2.75 3.07 -7.44
N PHE A 63 3.37 3.78 -8.36
CA PHE A 63 4.10 3.27 -9.51
C PHE A 63 5.56 3.74 -9.41
N PHE A 64 6.47 2.87 -9.81
CA PHE A 64 7.89 3.17 -9.95
C PHE A 64 8.36 2.68 -11.30
N ILE A 65 9.24 3.44 -11.95
CA ILE A 65 9.97 3.03 -13.16
C ILE A 65 11.42 3.51 -13.09
N ALA A 66 12.35 2.69 -13.56
CA ALA A 66 13.75 3.04 -13.71
C ALA A 66 14.28 2.66 -15.10
N GLU A 67 14.81 3.65 -15.81
CA GLU A 67 15.16 3.55 -17.23
C GLU A 67 16.65 3.79 -17.47
N LYS A 68 17.16 3.20 -18.56
CA LYS A 68 18.54 3.35 -19.02
C LYS A 68 18.63 3.13 -20.53
N PRO A 69 19.28 4.02 -21.30
CA PRO A 69 19.49 3.80 -22.72
C PRO A 69 20.17 2.45 -23.00
N GLY A 70 19.55 1.63 -23.87
CA GLY A 70 20.06 0.32 -24.25
C GLY A 70 19.77 -0.83 -23.25
N ALA A 71 18.87 -0.65 -22.28
CA ALA A 71 18.40 -1.73 -21.41
C ALA A 71 16.91 -1.58 -21.09
N ASP A 72 16.18 -2.69 -20.96
CA ASP A 72 14.74 -2.69 -20.69
C ASP A 72 14.41 -1.97 -19.37
N PRO A 73 13.28 -1.23 -19.29
CA PRO A 73 12.87 -0.49 -18.11
C PRO A 73 12.46 -1.45 -16.97
N VAL A 74 12.89 -1.15 -15.75
CA VAL A 74 12.47 -1.90 -14.55
C VAL A 74 11.40 -1.07 -13.84
N TRP A 75 10.15 -1.52 -13.92
CA TRP A 75 8.99 -0.80 -13.38
C TRP A 75 8.12 -1.73 -12.55
N TRP A 76 7.50 -1.22 -11.48
CA TRP A 76 6.57 -2.00 -10.67
C TRP A 76 5.47 -1.16 -10.05
N PHE A 77 4.33 -1.80 -9.79
CA PHE A 77 3.30 -1.24 -8.92
C PHE A 77 3.48 -1.72 -7.48
N GLY A 78 3.08 -0.86 -6.55
CA GLY A 78 2.94 -1.19 -5.14
C GLY A 78 1.72 -0.49 -4.56
N GLY A 79 1.21 -1.01 -3.45
CA GLY A 79 0.05 -0.41 -2.83
C GLY A 79 -0.62 -1.33 -1.82
N GLY A 80 -1.85 -0.98 -1.50
CA GLY A 80 -2.61 -1.64 -0.46
C GLY A 80 -3.46 -0.65 0.30
N PHE A 81 -4.29 -1.19 1.16
CA PHE A 81 -5.25 -0.45 1.95
C PHE A 81 -5.58 -1.29 3.17
N ASP A 82 -5.82 -0.64 4.31
CA ASP A 82 -6.05 -1.34 5.57
C ASP A 82 -7.09 -0.64 6.44
N LEU A 83 -7.42 -1.30 7.56
CA LEU A 83 -8.43 -0.86 8.50
C LEU A 83 -7.93 -1.11 9.92
N THR A 84 -7.98 -0.07 10.73
CA THR A 84 -7.56 -0.03 12.13
C THR A 84 -8.75 0.43 12.98
N PRO A 85 -9.68 -0.47 13.33
CA PRO A 85 -10.77 -0.17 14.25
C PRO A 85 -10.25 -0.02 15.68
N TYR A 86 -10.86 0.88 16.47
CA TYR A 86 -10.63 0.97 17.92
C TYR A 86 -11.58 0.01 18.65
N TYR A 87 -12.86 0.06 18.28
CA TYR A 87 -13.85 -0.98 18.57
C TYR A 87 -14.21 -1.68 17.24
N GLY A 88 -14.03 -3.01 17.20
CA GLY A 88 -14.24 -3.79 15.97
C GLY A 88 -15.65 -4.36 15.87
N PHE A 89 -16.32 -4.12 14.74
CA PHE A 89 -17.56 -4.80 14.38
C PHE A 89 -17.29 -5.90 13.35
N GLU A 90 -17.92 -7.07 13.52
CA GLU A 90 -17.76 -8.19 12.60
C GLU A 90 -18.31 -7.86 11.20
N GLU A 91 -19.44 -7.14 11.15
CA GLU A 91 -20.09 -6.71 9.90
C GLU A 91 -19.18 -5.83 9.04
N ASP A 92 -18.45 -4.88 9.64
CA ASP A 92 -17.46 -4.04 8.94
C ASP A 92 -16.28 -4.86 8.39
N ALA A 93 -15.79 -5.81 9.20
CA ALA A 93 -14.69 -6.69 8.81
C ALA A 93 -15.10 -7.60 7.65
N VAL A 94 -16.28 -8.24 7.74
CA VAL A 94 -16.86 -9.08 6.68
C VAL A 94 -17.16 -8.26 5.43
N HIS A 95 -17.73 -7.05 5.58
CA HIS A 95 -17.96 -6.15 4.46
C HIS A 95 -16.68 -5.86 3.70
N TRP A 96 -15.61 -5.40 4.36
CA TRP A 96 -14.40 -5.03 3.61
C TRP A 96 -13.60 -6.26 3.15
N HIS A 97 -13.59 -7.37 3.88
CA HIS A 97 -12.97 -8.60 3.36
C HIS A 97 -13.67 -9.11 2.09
N ARG A 98 -15.00 -9.00 2.00
CA ARG A 98 -15.76 -9.23 0.77
C ARG A 98 -15.39 -8.23 -0.33
N THR A 99 -15.54 -6.93 -0.08
CA THR A 99 -15.24 -5.87 -1.07
C THR A 99 -13.79 -5.93 -1.59
N ALA A 100 -12.83 -6.30 -0.75
CA ALA A 100 -11.43 -6.48 -1.13
C ALA A 100 -11.19 -7.77 -1.96
N ARG A 101 -11.90 -8.86 -1.67
CA ARG A 101 -11.87 -10.10 -2.47
C ARG A 101 -12.49 -9.87 -3.84
N ASP A 102 -13.66 -9.25 -3.88
CA ASP A 102 -14.46 -9.07 -5.10
C ASP A 102 -13.75 -8.11 -6.08
N LEU A 103 -12.99 -7.13 -5.57
CA LEU A 103 -12.07 -6.30 -6.35
C LEU A 103 -10.93 -7.11 -7.01
N CYS A 104 -10.41 -8.14 -6.33
CA CYS A 104 -9.31 -8.96 -6.84
C CYS A 104 -9.78 -10.07 -7.80
N GLN A 105 -11.04 -10.48 -7.73
CA GLN A 105 -11.56 -11.63 -8.49
C GLN A 105 -11.31 -11.57 -10.02
N PRO A 106 -11.41 -10.41 -10.72
CA PRO A 106 -11.09 -10.33 -12.15
C PRO A 106 -9.61 -10.56 -12.51
N PHE A 107 -8.72 -10.58 -11.52
CA PHE A 107 -7.27 -10.72 -11.70
C PHE A 107 -6.74 -12.12 -11.36
N GLY A 108 -7.60 -13.02 -10.86
CA GLY A 108 -7.28 -14.41 -10.52
C GLY A 108 -7.63 -14.79 -9.08
N ASP A 109 -8.04 -16.05 -8.87
CA ASP A 109 -8.53 -16.55 -7.58
C ASP A 109 -7.46 -16.56 -6.47
N ASP A 110 -6.16 -16.63 -6.83
CA ASP A 110 -5.05 -16.62 -5.87
C ASP A 110 -4.70 -15.21 -5.36
N VAL A 111 -5.09 -14.16 -6.10
CA VAL A 111 -4.64 -12.77 -5.89
C VAL A 111 -5.03 -12.26 -4.50
N TYR A 112 -6.28 -12.45 -4.10
CA TYR A 112 -6.76 -12.02 -2.78
C TYR A 112 -6.11 -12.82 -1.62
N PRO A 113 -6.09 -14.18 -1.63
CA PRO A 113 -5.34 -14.96 -0.65
C PRO A 113 -3.86 -14.55 -0.52
N ARG A 114 -3.18 -14.34 -1.64
CA ARG A 114 -1.76 -13.96 -1.72
C ARG A 114 -1.48 -12.63 -1.03
N TYR A 115 -2.22 -11.57 -1.40
CA TYR A 115 -2.03 -10.23 -0.85
C TYR A 115 -2.62 -10.04 0.56
N LYS A 116 -3.60 -10.86 0.98
CA LYS A 116 -3.97 -10.95 2.40
C LYS A 116 -2.81 -11.50 3.22
N LYS A 117 -2.22 -12.64 2.81
CA LYS A 117 -1.14 -13.29 3.58
C LYS A 117 0.11 -12.41 3.67
N TRP A 118 0.49 -11.72 2.59
CA TRP A 118 1.62 -10.78 2.59
C TRP A 118 1.42 -9.66 3.62
N ARG A 119 0.22 -9.07 3.66
CA ARG A 119 -0.17 -8.03 4.61
C ARG A 119 -0.03 -8.48 6.07
N ASP A 120 -0.44 -9.70 6.38
CA ASP A 120 -0.40 -10.26 7.74
C ASP A 120 1.04 -10.42 8.27
N HIS A 121 2.03 -10.60 7.40
CA HIS A 121 3.45 -10.58 7.77
C HIS A 121 4.04 -9.16 7.84
N TYR A 122 3.53 -8.20 7.06
CA TYR A 122 4.10 -6.86 6.94
C TYR A 122 3.72 -5.92 8.10
N PHE A 123 2.46 -5.96 8.56
CA PHE A 123 1.97 -5.10 9.66
C PHE A 123 1.93 -5.79 11.04
N PHE A 124 2.86 -6.73 11.26
CA PHE A 124 3.04 -7.41 12.55
C PHE A 124 4.04 -6.67 13.45
N LEU A 125 3.56 -6.19 14.59
CA LEU A 125 4.35 -5.50 15.61
C LEU A 125 5.18 -6.51 16.40
N LYS A 126 6.35 -6.88 15.87
CA LYS A 126 7.28 -7.88 16.46
C LYS A 126 7.55 -7.73 17.96
N HIS A 127 7.51 -6.50 18.50
CA HIS A 127 7.76 -6.20 19.92
C HIS A 127 6.51 -6.26 20.81
N ARG A 128 5.32 -6.49 20.24
CA ARG A 128 4.04 -6.70 20.95
C ARG A 128 3.40 -8.06 20.66
N HIS A 129 3.85 -8.73 19.61
CA HIS A 129 3.23 -9.93 19.04
C HIS A 129 1.80 -9.72 18.49
N GLU A 130 1.47 -8.48 18.11
CA GLU A 130 0.14 -8.05 17.66
C GLU A 130 0.14 -7.60 16.18
N LEU A 131 -1.03 -7.67 15.53
CA LEU A 131 -1.27 -7.01 14.24
C LEU A 131 -1.74 -5.57 14.48
N ARG A 132 -1.39 -4.63 13.59
CA ARG A 132 -1.83 -3.21 13.70
C ARG A 132 -3.36 -3.02 13.67
N GLY A 133 -4.09 -3.97 13.10
CA GLY A 133 -5.55 -3.94 12.98
C GLY A 133 -6.08 -5.12 12.17
N VAL A 134 -7.39 -5.18 11.93
CA VAL A 134 -8.05 -6.26 11.18
C VAL A 134 -7.54 -6.33 9.73
N GLY A 135 -7.25 -5.17 9.14
CA GLY A 135 -6.53 -4.99 7.87
C GLY A 135 -7.30 -5.41 6.60
N ARG A 136 -6.87 -4.92 5.43
CA ARG A 136 -7.44 -5.32 4.12
C ARG A 136 -6.35 -6.03 3.29
N LEU A 137 -5.68 -5.36 2.33
CA LEU A 137 -4.73 -5.93 1.35
C LEU A 137 -3.39 -5.17 1.30
N PHE A 138 -2.27 -5.84 0.95
CA PHE A 138 -0.97 -5.21 0.67
C PHE A 138 -0.25 -5.91 -0.48
N PHE A 139 0.36 -5.13 -1.38
CA PHE A 139 1.23 -5.61 -2.45
C PHE A 139 2.45 -4.70 -2.65
N CYS A 140 3.58 -5.32 -2.98
CA CYS A 140 4.80 -4.65 -3.37
C CYS A 140 5.39 -5.42 -4.55
N ASP A 141 6.13 -4.73 -5.43
CA ASP A 141 6.83 -5.33 -6.56
C ASP A 141 5.89 -6.14 -7.48
N PHE A 142 4.71 -5.60 -7.76
CA PHE A 142 3.78 -6.21 -8.70
C PHE A 142 4.14 -5.85 -10.14
N HIS A 143 4.52 -6.88 -10.89
CA HIS A 143 4.44 -6.94 -12.33
C HIS A 143 3.27 -7.89 -12.70
N PRO A 144 2.39 -7.53 -13.66
CA PRO A 144 1.58 -8.54 -14.33
C PRO A 144 2.50 -9.48 -15.14
N PRO A 145 2.15 -10.77 -15.30
CA PRO A 145 2.77 -11.60 -16.32
C PRO A 145 2.44 -11.05 -17.72
N VAL A 146 3.34 -11.29 -18.67
CA VAL A 146 3.20 -10.96 -20.10
C VAL A 146 2.54 -12.12 -20.84
#